data_AF-A0A0A9D7A2-F1
#
_entry.id   AF-A0A0A9D7A2-F1
#
_cell.length_a   1.000
_cell.length_b   1.000
_cell.length_c   1.000
_cell.angle_alpha   90.00
_cell.angle_beta   90.00
_cell.angle_gamma   90.00
#
_symmetry.space_group_name_H-M   'P 1'
#
loop_
_entity.id
_entity.type
_entity.pdbx_description
1 polymer ?
#
loop_
_entity_poly.entity_id
_entity_poly.type
_entity_poly.pdbx_seq_one_letter_code
_entity_poly.pdbx_strand_id
1 'polypeptide(L)'
;MDNMDGAELFGRVLTVNYAFPERIKGGEQGWAAQPIWADADTWFERQQQEEEMQRLQAEHRAAMQAAEKLHREKLAAEREGEKEETDTKADPMAVAEAQALKQSS
;
A
#
# COMPACT_ATOMS: atom_id res chain seq x y z
N MET A 1 -30.78 -50.80 -20.76
CA MET A 1 -31.42 -49.99 -21.81
C MET A 1 -30.30 -49.19 -22.43
N ASP A 2 -29.95 -49.50 -23.68
CA ASP A 2 -28.92 -48.75 -24.40
C ASP A 2 -29.49 -47.39 -24.82
N ASN A 3 -28.70 -46.32 -24.68
CA ASN A 3 -29.10 -44.98 -25.12
C ASN A 3 -29.20 -44.96 -26.65
N MET A 4 -30.24 -44.33 -27.21
CA MET A 4 -30.47 -44.23 -28.66
C MET A 4 -29.57 -43.18 -29.36
N ASP A 5 -28.49 -42.75 -28.70
CA ASP A 5 -27.54 -41.81 -29.26
C ASP A 5 -26.81 -42.44 -30.45
N GLY A 6 -26.85 -41.78 -31.61
CA GLY A 6 -26.32 -42.32 -32.86
C GLY A 6 -27.28 -43.23 -33.63
N ALA A 7 -28.51 -43.46 -33.15
CA ALA A 7 -29.50 -44.24 -33.90
C ALA A 7 -30.10 -43.43 -35.08
N GLU A 8 -30.41 -44.10 -36.19
CA GLU A 8 -31.11 -43.47 -37.32
C GLU A 8 -32.62 -43.45 -37.10
N LEU A 9 -33.23 -42.28 -37.26
CA LEU A 9 -34.68 -42.10 -37.24
C LEU A 9 -35.08 -41.11 -38.34
N PHE A 10 -36.04 -41.50 -39.19
CA PHE A 10 -36.47 -40.69 -40.35
C PHE A 10 -35.32 -40.23 -41.28
N GLY A 11 -34.32 -41.10 -41.47
CA GLY A 11 -33.16 -40.80 -42.33
C GLY A 11 -32.19 -39.76 -41.76
N ARG A 12 -32.25 -39.48 -40.44
CA ARG A 12 -31.31 -38.62 -39.72
C ARG A 12 -30.78 -39.33 -38.49
N VAL A 13 -29.52 -39.12 -38.17
CA VAL A 13 -28.88 -39.65 -36.96
C VAL A 13 -29.30 -38.79 -35.77
N LEU A 14 -29.80 -39.42 -34.72
CA LEU A 14 -30.23 -38.78 -33.48
C LEU A 14 -29.02 -38.49 -32.58
N THR A 15 -29.03 -37.31 -31.95
CA THR A 15 -28.19 -37.00 -30.79
C THR A 15 -29.06 -36.98 -29.55
N VAL A 16 -28.76 -37.86 -28.59
CA VAL A 16 -29.60 -38.09 -27.41
C VAL A 16 -28.78 -37.85 -26.14
N ASN A 17 -29.05 -36.73 -25.50
CA ASN A 17 -28.45 -36.33 -24.23
C ASN A 17 -29.50 -36.32 -23.11
N TYR A 18 -29.04 -36.43 -21.86
CA TYR A 18 -29.90 -36.16 -20.71
C TYR A 18 -30.41 -34.71 -20.76
N ALA A 19 -31.71 -34.54 -20.50
CA ALA A 19 -32.31 -33.21 -20.49
C ALA A 19 -31.72 -32.39 -19.34
N PHE A 20 -31.14 -31.24 -19.67
CA PHE A 20 -30.78 -30.24 -18.68
C PHE A 20 -32.01 -29.41 -18.31
N PRO A 21 -32.17 -29.03 -17.03
CA PRO A 21 -33.25 -28.13 -16.64
C PRO A 21 -33.15 -26.80 -17.39
N GLU A 22 -34.30 -26.19 -17.70
CA GLU A 22 -34.34 -24.89 -18.35
C GLU A 22 -33.61 -23.85 -17.50
N ARG A 23 -32.63 -23.17 -18.12
CA ARG A 23 -31.84 -22.15 -17.43
C ARG A 23 -32.75 -20.96 -17.09
N ILE A 24 -32.95 -20.71 -15.81
CA ILE A 24 -33.56 -19.48 -15.31
C ILE A 24 -32.64 -18.31 -15.72
N LYS A 25 -33.20 -17.17 -16.14
CA LYS A 25 -32.43 -15.95 -16.44
C LYS A 25 -31.56 -15.61 -15.21
N GLY A 26 -30.27 -15.91 -15.27
CA GLY A 26 -29.37 -15.89 -14.10
C GLY A 26 -28.22 -16.88 -14.15
N GLY A 27 -28.29 -17.94 -14.97
CA GLY A 27 -27.21 -18.93 -15.11
C GLY A 27 -27.04 -19.84 -13.89
N GLU A 28 -26.15 -20.85 -13.99
CA GLU A 28 -25.87 -21.79 -12.88
C GLU A 28 -25.17 -21.12 -11.68
N GLN A 29 -24.50 -19.99 -11.90
CA GLN A 29 -23.74 -19.29 -10.87
C GLN A 29 -23.53 -17.82 -11.27
N GLY A 30 -24.63 -17.06 -11.39
CA GLY A 30 -24.57 -15.61 -11.63
C GLY A 30 -24.46 -14.80 -10.34
N TRP A 31 -24.08 -13.53 -10.45
CA TRP A 31 -23.88 -12.53 -9.37
C TRP A 31 -25.08 -12.34 -8.41
N ALA A 32 -26.21 -13.01 -8.68
CA ALA A 32 -27.40 -13.04 -7.85
C ALA A 32 -27.44 -14.22 -6.85
N ALA A 33 -26.38 -15.03 -6.75
CA ALA A 33 -26.32 -16.15 -5.81
C ALA A 33 -26.14 -15.71 -4.36
N GLN A 34 -25.59 -14.51 -4.12
CA GLN A 34 -25.45 -13.96 -2.79
C GLN A 34 -26.75 -13.24 -2.40
N PRO A 35 -27.39 -13.60 -1.27
CA PRO A 35 -28.49 -12.80 -0.75
C PRO A 35 -28.03 -11.37 -0.45
N ILE A 36 -28.93 -10.39 -0.58
CA ILE A 36 -28.65 -8.96 -0.29
C ILE A 36 -28.13 -8.75 1.15
N TRP A 37 -28.46 -9.67 2.06
CA TRP A 37 -28.04 -9.65 3.46
C TRP A 37 -26.69 -10.35 3.74
N ALA A 38 -26.06 -11.00 2.75
CA ALA A 38 -24.76 -11.66 2.92
C ALA A 38 -23.65 -10.68 3.33
N ASP A 39 -23.79 -9.40 2.98
CA ASP A 39 -22.83 -8.36 3.29
C ASP A 39 -23.09 -7.66 4.64
N ALA A 40 -24.21 -7.97 5.31
CA ALA A 40 -24.61 -7.32 6.56
C ALA A 40 -23.66 -7.64 7.72
N ASP A 41 -23.03 -8.81 7.71
CA ASP A 41 -22.10 -9.26 8.77
C ASP A 41 -20.70 -8.62 8.65
N THR A 42 -20.39 -7.93 7.54
CA THR A 42 -19.06 -7.31 7.33
C THR A 42 -18.88 -5.97 8.03
N TRP A 43 -19.96 -5.35 8.53
CA TRP A 43 -19.90 -4.01 9.12
C TRP A 43 -19.07 -3.99 10.41
N PHE A 44 -19.27 -4.97 11.29
CA PHE A 44 -18.56 -5.03 12.58
C PHE A 44 -17.06 -5.29 12.39
N GLU A 45 -16.71 -6.21 11.48
CA GLU A 45 -15.32 -6.50 11.13
C GLU A 45 -14.63 -5.29 10.50
N ARG A 46 -15.34 -4.55 9.63
CA ARG A 46 -14.83 -3.32 9.02
C ARG A 46 -14.56 -2.23 10.06
N GLN A 47 -15.44 -2.07 11.05
CA GLN A 47 -15.22 -1.09 12.13
C GLN A 47 -13.99 -1.43 12.97
N GLN A 48 -13.79 -2.70 13.34
CA GLN A 48 -12.58 -3.12 14.06
C GLN A 48 -11.31 -2.91 13.23
N GLN A 49 -11.33 -3.24 11.93
CA GLN A 49 -10.19 -3.01 11.03
C GLN A 49 -9.87 -1.51 10.86
N GLU A 50 -10.89 -0.65 10.78
CA GLU A 50 -10.70 0.80 10.70
C GLU A 50 -10.07 1.35 11.99
N GLU A 51 -10.50 0.88 13.15
CA GLU A 51 -9.91 1.26 14.45
C GLU A 51 -8.45 0.80 14.57
N GLU A 52 -8.14 -0.45 14.21
CA GLU A 52 -6.78 -0.98 14.22
C GLU A 52 -5.87 -0.21 13.25
N MET A 53 -6.36 0.10 12.05
CA MET A 53 -5.62 0.88 11.06
C MET A 53 -5.34 2.30 11.55
N GLN A 54 -6.30 2.94 12.22
CA GLN A 54 -6.09 4.26 12.82
C GLN A 54 -5.04 4.24 13.93
N ARG A 55 -5.05 3.21 14.80
CA ARG A 55 -4.02 3.04 15.84
C ARG A 55 -2.63 2.89 15.22
N LEU A 56 -2.50 2.00 14.24
CA LEU A 56 -1.24 1.76 13.54
C LEU A 56 -0.74 3.03 12.83
N GLN A 57 -1.65 3.80 12.22
CA GLN A 57 -1.30 5.06 11.56
C GLN A 57 -0.84 6.12 12.57
N ALA A 58 -1.44 6.19 13.76
CA ALA A 58 -1.03 7.10 14.82
C ALA A 58 0.37 6.73 15.36
N GLU A 59 0.62 5.44 15.60
CA GLU A 59 1.93 4.93 16.00
C GLU A 59 3.00 5.24 14.95
N HIS A 60 2.71 5.00 13.68
CA HIS A 60 3.64 5.29 12.59
C HIS A 60 3.94 6.79 12.48
N ARG A 61 2.93 7.65 12.60
CA ARG A 61 3.13 9.10 12.60
C ARG A 61 3.96 9.57 13.79
N ALA A 62 3.71 9.03 14.98
CA ALA A 62 4.49 9.35 16.17
C ALA A 62 5.96 8.92 16.02
N ALA A 63 6.20 7.72 15.48
CA ALA A 63 7.54 7.22 15.20
C ALA A 63 8.27 8.09 14.16
N MET A 64 7.59 8.51 13.09
CA MET A 64 8.13 9.41 12.09
C MET A 64 8.48 10.78 12.68
N GLN A 65 7.61 11.35 13.51
CA GLN A 65 7.89 12.63 14.18
C GLN A 65 9.06 12.54 15.17
N ALA A 66 9.19 11.42 15.90
CA ALA A 66 10.32 11.18 16.78
C ALA A 66 11.63 11.07 15.99
N ALA A 67 11.62 10.34 14.87
CA ALA A 67 12.75 10.24 13.98
C ALA A 67 13.12 11.60 13.35
N GLU A 68 12.13 12.41 12.94
CA GLU A 68 12.35 13.75 12.40
C GLU A 68 12.95 14.70 13.44
N LYS A 69 12.48 14.65 14.70
CA LYS A 69 13.06 15.44 15.80
C LYS A 69 14.51 15.05 16.07
N LEU A 70 14.81 13.76 16.16
CA LEU A 70 16.17 13.27 16.32
C LEU A 70 17.06 13.67 15.13
N HIS A 71 16.53 13.62 13.91
CA HIS A 71 17.24 14.08 12.71
C HIS A 71 17.53 15.58 12.77
N ARG A 72 16.55 16.39 13.20
CA ARG A 72 16.71 17.83 13.38
C ARG A 72 17.72 18.17 14.48
N GLU A 73 17.71 17.44 15.59
CA GLU A 73 18.68 17.59 16.68
C GLU A 73 20.10 17.23 16.22
N LYS A 74 20.25 16.14 15.45
CA LYS A 74 21.55 15.78 14.85
C LYS A 74 22.08 16.86 13.92
N LEU A 75 21.25 17.38 13.02
CA LEU A 75 21.65 18.49 12.13
C LEU A 75 22.00 19.77 12.90
N ALA A 76 21.32 20.05 14.01
CA ALA A 76 21.64 21.18 14.87
C ALA A 76 22.98 20.99 15.59
N ALA A 77 23.24 19.78 16.12
CA ALA A 77 24.49 19.42 16.78
C ALA A 77 25.67 19.39 15.79
N GLU A 78 25.49 18.91 14.57
CA GLU A 78 26.51 18.97 13.51
C GLU A 78 26.82 20.44 13.15
N ARG A 79 25.80 21.28 13.01
CA ARG A 79 25.99 22.72 12.74
C ARG A 79 26.64 23.48 13.89
N GLU A 80 26.45 23.06 15.13
CA GLU A 80 27.09 23.64 16.31
C GLU A 80 28.52 23.13 16.49
N GLY A 81 28.77 21.85 16.20
CA GLY A 81 30.12 21.28 16.16
C GLY A 81 30.98 21.86 15.03
N GLU A 82 30.41 22.15 13.86
CA GLU A 82 31.09 22.88 12.79
C GLU A 82 31.46 24.31 13.24
N LYS A 83 30.63 24.98 14.04
CA LYS A 83 30.93 26.29 14.60
C LYS A 83 32.01 26.23 15.69
N GLU A 84 31.95 25.26 16.60
CA GLU A 84 33.01 25.09 17.60
C GLU A 84 34.35 24.69 16.96
N GLU A 85 34.36 23.85 15.91
CA GLU A 85 35.59 23.46 15.22
C GLU A 85 36.19 24.61 14.39
N THR A 86 35.35 25.47 13.79
CA THR A 86 35.79 26.71 13.13
C THR A 86 36.22 27.81 14.12
N ASP A 87 35.61 27.89 15.31
CA ASP A 87 36.05 28.80 16.37
C ASP A 87 37.35 28.34 17.06
N THR A 88 37.63 27.03 17.13
CA THR A 88 38.86 26.50 17.73
C THR A 88 40.04 26.37 16.76
N LYS A 89 39.79 26.24 15.45
CA LYS A 89 40.82 26.34 14.40
C LYS A 89 40.60 27.63 13.63
N ALA A 90 41.32 28.69 13.97
CA ALA A 90 41.34 29.94 13.19
C ALA A 90 41.48 29.63 11.70
N ASP A 91 40.42 29.89 10.93
CA ASP A 91 40.35 29.53 9.52
C ASP A 91 41.59 30.06 8.77
N PRO A 92 42.40 29.19 8.16
CA PRO A 92 43.67 29.60 7.54
C PRO A 92 43.46 30.62 6.41
N MET A 93 42.28 30.62 5.81
CA MET A 93 41.85 31.60 4.80
C MET A 93 41.60 32.99 5.40
N ALA A 94 40.97 33.07 6.57
CA ALA A 94 40.76 34.33 7.29
C ALA A 94 42.09 34.95 7.78
N VAL A 95 43.03 34.10 8.19
CA VAL A 95 44.40 34.54 8.56
C VAL A 95 45.18 35.06 7.34
N ALA A 96 45.05 34.39 6.20
CA ALA A 96 45.70 34.80 4.94
C ALA A 96 45.17 36.16 4.43
N GLU A 97 43.85 36.38 4.48
CA GLU A 97 43.25 37.67 4.10
C GLU A 97 43.71 38.81 5.00
N ALA A 98 43.76 38.59 6.32
CA ALA A 98 44.25 39.58 7.27
C ALA A 98 45.75 39.91 7.08
N GLN A 99 46.57 38.95 6.67
CA GLN A 99 47.98 39.20 6.32
C GLN A 99 48.13 39.95 5.00
N ALA A 100 47.32 39.64 3.98
CA ALA A 100 47.35 40.35 2.70
C ALA A 100 46.92 41.83 2.84
N LEU A 101 45.93 42.11 3.69
CA LEU A 101 45.52 43.48 4.04
C LEU A 101 46.62 44.27 4.77
N LYS A 102 47.39 43.62 5.65
CA LYS A 102 48.52 44.26 6.35
C LYS A 102 49.72 44.51 5.45
N GLN A 103 49.90 43.72 4.40
CA GLN A 103 50.99 43.89 3.42
C GLN A 103 50.67 44.92 2.33
N SER A 104 49.42 45.39 2.23
CA SER A 104 48.97 46.37 1.23
C SER A 104 48.74 47.78 1.78
N SER A 105 49.20 48.07 3.01
CA SER A 105 49.27 49.43 3.61
C SER A 105 50.70 49.96 3.65
#